data_AF-A0A8F7KLA5-F1
#
_entry.id   AF-A0A8F7KLA5-F1
#
_cell.length_a   1.000
_cell.length_b   1.000
_cell.length_c   1.000
_cell.angle_alpha   90.00
_cell.angle_beta   90.00
_cell.angle_gamma   90.00
#
_symmetry.space_group_name_H-M   'P 1'
#
loop_
_entity.id
_entity.type
_entity.pdbx_description
1 polymer ?
#
loop_
_entity_poly.entity_id
_entity_poly.type
_entity_poly.pdbx_seq_one_letter_code
_entity_poly.pdbx_strand_id
1 'polypeptide(L)' 'PLQHHNLVRSVSDFYPDSIKVRWFRNGQEEKAGVVSTGLIHNGDWTFQILVTIETVLQSREVYTCQVEHSS' A
#
# COMPACT_ATOMS: atom_id res chain seq x y z
N PRO A 1 20.74 7.62 -15.44
CA PRO A 1 20.17 7.44 -14.07
C PRO A 1 18.75 6.88 -14.18
N LEU A 2 18.46 5.77 -13.49
CA LEU A 2 17.09 5.24 -13.41
C LEU A 2 16.26 6.21 -12.57
N GLN A 3 15.10 6.62 -13.08
CA GLN A 3 14.20 7.51 -12.35
C GLN A 3 13.34 6.65 -11.41
N HIS A 4 13.54 6.83 -10.10
CA HIS A 4 12.78 6.15 -9.06
C HIS A 4 11.52 6.96 -8.74
N HIS A 5 10.42 6.26 -8.52
CA HIS A 5 9.09 6.79 -8.23
C HIS A 5 8.49 6.02 -7.06
N ASN A 6 7.70 6.70 -6.25
CA ASN A 6 7.00 6.10 -5.13
C ASN A 6 5.51 6.05 -5.44
N LEU A 7 4.95 4.84 -5.47
CA LEU A 7 3.51 4.67 -5.49
C LEU A 7 3.03 4.52 -4.05
N VAL A 8 2.06 5.35 -3.67
CA VAL A 8 1.53 5.38 -2.31
C VAL A 8 0.07 4.94 -2.33
N ARG A 9 -0.26 3.94 -1.53
CA ARG A 9 -1.65 3.62 -1.20
C ARG A 9 -1.96 4.18 0.18
N SER A 10 -2.96 5.07 0.22
CA SER A 10 -3.63 5.45 1.46
C SER A 10 -4.88 4.59 1.67
N VAL A 11 -5.02 4.02 2.86
CA VAL A 11 -6.25 3.39 3.33
C VAL A 11 -6.59 4.05 4.67
N SER A 12 -7.79 4.61 4.77
CA SER A 12 -8.22 5.45 5.88
C SER A 12 -9.63 5.05 6.32
N ASP A 13 -10.02 5.52 7.50
CA ASP A 13 -11.37 5.42 8.06
C ASP A 13 -11.88 3.97 8.19
N PHE A 14 -10.97 3.02 8.44
CA PHE A 14 -11.32 1.61 8.60
C PHE A 14 -11.37 1.16 10.06
N TYR A 15 -12.23 0.19 10.35
CA TYR A 15 -12.39 -0.47 11.64
C TYR A 15 -13.02 -1.86 11.43
N PRO A 16 -12.56 -2.94 12.11
CA PRO A 16 -11.52 -3.00 13.15
C PRO A 16 -10.09 -2.80 12.61
N ASP A 17 -9.09 -2.85 13.48
CA ASP A 17 -7.69 -2.57 13.15
C ASP A 17 -7.02 -3.64 12.24
N SER A 18 -7.62 -4.83 12.14
CA SER A 18 -7.12 -5.93 11.34
C SER A 18 -7.28 -5.67 9.84
N ILE A 19 -6.17 -5.39 9.18
CA ILE A 19 -6.11 -5.12 7.73
C ILE A 19 -4.88 -5.78 7.11
N LYS A 20 -5.00 -6.18 5.84
CA LYS A 20 -3.86 -6.64 5.04
C LYS A 20 -3.81 -5.87 3.73
N VAL A 21 -2.72 -5.13 3.54
CA VAL A 21 -2.46 -4.34 2.33
C VAL A 21 -1.26 -4.94 1.62
N ARG A 22 -1.44 -5.31 0.34
CA ARG A 22 -0.39 -5.91 -0.50
C ARG A 22 -0.25 -5.15 -1.80
N TRP A 23 0.98 -5.07 -2.28
CA TRP A 23 1.27 -4.60 -3.62
C TRP A 23 1.49 -5.78 -4.56
N PHE A 24 1.03 -5.62 -5.79
CA PHE A 24 1.24 -6.56 -6.87
C PHE A 24 1.82 -5.82 -8.07
N ARG A 25 2.83 -6.40 -8.69
CA ARG A 25 3.43 -5.94 -9.94
C ARG A 25 3.12 -6.98 -11.02
N ASN A 26 2.38 -6.59 -12.05
CA ASN A 26 1.93 -7.47 -13.15
C ASN A 26 1.25 -8.76 -12.64
N GLY A 27 0.48 -8.66 -11.55
CA GLY A 27 -0.24 -9.79 -10.96
C GLY A 27 0.58 -10.66 -9.99
N GLN A 28 1.87 -10.40 -9.79
CA GLN A 28 2.70 -11.07 -8.78
C GLN A 28 2.86 -10.20 -7.54
N GLU A 29 2.74 -10.80 -6.34
CA GLU A 29 2.90 -10.07 -5.08
C GLU A 29 4.33 -9.54 -4.96
N GLU A 30 4.45 -8.22 -4.77
CA GLU A 30 5.72 -7.52 -4.67
C GLU A 30 5.94 -7.09 -3.21
N LYS A 31 7.12 -7.39 -2.70
CA LYS A 31 7.53 -7.10 -1.32
C LYS A 31 8.80 -6.24 -1.27
N ALA A 32 9.59 -6.24 -2.35
CA ALA A 32 10.78 -5.43 -2.42
C ALA A 32 10.40 -3.95 -2.50
N GLY A 33 11.05 -3.10 -1.70
CA GLY A 33 10.78 -1.66 -1.66
C GLY A 33 9.42 -1.28 -1.07
N VAL A 34 8.66 -2.23 -0.53
CA VAL A 34 7.39 -1.95 0.15
C VAL A 34 7.65 -1.48 1.58
N VAL A 35 7.11 -0.32 1.92
CA VAL A 35 7.22 0.29 3.25
C VAL A 35 5.83 0.70 3.73
N SER A 36 5.54 0.44 5.01
CA SER A 36 4.29 0.85 5.65
C SER A 36 4.56 1.84 6.78
N THR A 37 3.67 2.80 6.99
CA THR A 37 3.69 3.68 8.17
C THR A 37 3.30 2.95 9.46
N GLY A 38 2.78 1.72 9.35
CA GLY A 38 2.06 1.07 10.44
C GLY A 38 0.65 1.65 10.63
N LEU A 39 -0.10 1.07 11.57
CA LEU A 39 -1.43 1.54 11.92
C LEU A 39 -1.35 2.87 12.67
N ILE A 40 -2.12 3.84 12.22
CA ILE A 40 -2.29 5.14 12.87
C ILE A 40 -3.75 5.22 13.33
N HIS A 41 -3.97 5.52 14.61
CA HIS A 41 -5.31 5.69 15.17
C HIS A 41 -5.78 7.14 14.99
N ASN A 42 -7.01 7.33 14.50
CA ASN A 42 -7.55 8.64 14.17
C ASN A 42 -8.19 9.37 15.37
N GLY A 43 -8.43 8.67 16.48
CA GLY A 43 -9.06 9.25 17.68
C GLY A 43 -10.60 9.23 17.65
N ASP A 44 -11.18 8.74 16.55
CA ASP A 44 -12.62 8.55 16.35
C ASP A 44 -13.00 7.06 16.21
N TRP A 45 -12.18 6.17 16.78
CA TRP A 45 -12.24 4.71 16.67
C TRP A 45 -11.81 4.12 15.33
N THR A 46 -11.48 4.94 14.33
CA THR A 46 -10.99 4.43 13.05
C THR A 46 -9.46 4.45 12.97
N PHE A 47 -8.94 3.74 11.96
CA PHE A 47 -7.52 3.61 11.69
C PHE A 47 -7.19 4.07 10.26
N GLN A 48 -5.92 4.38 10.06
CA GLN A 48 -5.33 4.65 8.75
C GLN A 48 -3.95 3.99 8.61
N ILE A 49 -3.57 3.69 7.37
CA ILE A 49 -2.28 3.12 7.01
C ILE A 49 -1.86 3.61 5.62
N LEU A 50 -0.60 3.99 5.47
CA LEU A 50 0.01 4.30 4.18
C LEU A 50 0.99 3.20 3.82
N VAL A 51 0.85 2.64 2.62
CA VAL A 51 1.74 1.61 2.09
C VAL A 51 2.35 2.10 0.78
N THR A 52 3.66 2.30 0.81
CA THR A 52 4.46 2.82 -0.31
C THR A 52 5.24 1.69 -0.96
N ILE A 53 5.41 1.74 -2.27
CA ILE A 53 6.36 0.91 -3.01
C ILE A 53 7.24 1.79 -3.90
N GLU A 54 8.55 1.60 -3.79
CA GLU A 54 9.52 2.21 -4.71
C GLU A 54 9.59 1.42 -6.03
N THR A 55 9.51 2.12 -7.15
CA THR A 55 9.56 1.54 -8.49
C THR A 55 10.41 2.40 -9.44
N VAL A 56 10.88 1.80 -10.51
CA VAL A 56 11.50 2.50 -11.63
C VAL A 56 10.49 2.57 -12.77
N LEU A 57 10.27 3.75 -13.36
CA LEU A 57 9.34 3.88 -14.50
C LEU A 57 9.74 2.95 -15.65
N GLN A 58 9.02 1.85 -15.78
CA GLN A 58 9.06 1.00 -16.94
C GLN A 58 7.70 1.05 -17.62
N SER A 59 7.71 1.28 -18.93
CA SER A 59 6.49 1.29 -19.72
C SER A 59 5.84 -0.09 -19.68
N ARG A 60 4.52 -0.13 -19.46
CA ARG A 60 3.64 -1.33 -19.42
C ARG A 60 3.58 -2.13 -18.12
N GLU A 61 4.14 -1.63 -17.02
CA GLU A 61 3.95 -2.28 -15.73
C GLU A 61 2.64 -1.85 -15.06
N VAL A 62 1.89 -2.82 -14.56
CA VAL A 62 0.65 -2.60 -13.83
C VAL A 62 0.91 -2.86 -12.36
N TYR A 63 0.74 -1.83 -11.55
CA TYR A 63 0.78 -1.93 -10.09
C TYR A 63 -0.63 -1.99 -9.54
N THR A 64 -0.93 -3.02 -8.77
CA THR A 64 -2.21 -3.19 -8.09
C THR A 64 -1.99 -3.18 -6.60
N CYS A 65 -2.73 -2.34 -5.88
CA CYS A 65 -2.79 -2.44 -4.44
C CYS A 65 -4.06 -3.20 -4.04
N GLN A 66 -3.89 -4.31 -3.33
CA GLN A 66 -4.98 -5.10 -2.80
C GLN A 66 -5.13 -4.82 -1.31
N VAL A 67 -6.35 -4.53 -0.89
CA VAL A 67 -6.72 -4.30 0.50
C VAL A 67 -7.71 -5.39 0.91
N GLU A 68 -7.36 -6.15 1.95
CA GLU A 68 -8.25 -7.10 2.60
C GLU A 68 -8.57 -6.56 4.00
N HIS A 69 -9.86 -6.42 4.27
CA HIS A 69 -10.40 -5.91 5.53
C HIS A 69 -11.73 -6.62 5.80
N SER A 70 -12.15 -6.70 7.08
CA SER A 70 -13.31 -7.49 7.49
C SER A 70 -14.67 -6.78 7.36
N SER A 71 -14.67 -5.47 7.10
CA SER A 71 -15.87 -4.67 6.85
C SER A 71 -16.52 -4.96 5.50
#